data_AF-A0A9P1EVC8-F1
#
_entry.id   AF-A0A9P1EVC8-F1
#
_cell.length_a   1.000
_cell.length_b   1.000
_cell.length_c   1.000
_cell.angle_alpha   90.00
_cell.angle_beta   90.00
_cell.angle_gamma   90.00
#
_symmetry.space_group_name_H-M   'P 1'
#
loop_
_entity.id
_entity.type
_entity.pdbx_description
1 polymer ?
#
loop_
_entity_poly.entity_id
_entity_poly.type
_entity_poly.pdbx_seq_one_letter_code
_entity_poly.pdbx_strand_id
1 'polypeptide(L)'
;MRTHRFLEMELSEVLITLPTPAHRREQPKMFKSHFGSHVFTVAKYLCIDLRTPGTARNFNGIVTSILFFVATYSIGFNIRITFLTRHLSAELAAQLLIILWAIQSLISMGFLVYWQLYGHLSEFRKRLAQCQGFQGLASDRGKKYVRATNRFFYATIFLTCSITAAFAAKYHLEEKHTEFQEKQSFIFYYPPLRPLYTLVTTYLYIVFNMTLFVLILYTNATYLEMRFFNEEISNFDGSGPGAAENILGHLEIYSNLCAVIRHLDLIFRLYTFIMILITIPSMVFTLMMMNHRIHSLLDLFLCLPTIGLCAFSFFAVTIAPARLHDEICRSKGHLCQNRTIWFPYRKEVYLIANTLSSHMEQFDLGVSVWGFAVLSRPLILGTLSATAMMLSLLTELAPKAELLNEV
;
A
#
# COMPACT_ATOMS: atom_id res chain seq x y z
N MET A 1 2.66 42.21 -3.85
CA MET A 1 1.97 42.08 -5.16
C MET A 1 2.84 41.55 -6.31
N ARG A 2 4.19 41.45 -6.19
CA ARG A 2 5.05 40.83 -7.24
C ARG A 2 5.28 39.33 -7.08
N THR A 3 5.01 38.74 -5.92
CA THR A 3 5.19 37.31 -5.65
C THR A 3 4.05 36.42 -6.17
N HIS A 4 2.89 36.98 -6.48
CA HIS A 4 1.75 36.22 -7.00
C HIS A 4 1.87 35.90 -8.51
N ARG A 5 2.65 36.70 -9.28
CA ARG A 5 2.89 36.46 -10.71
C ARG A 5 3.97 35.40 -10.99
N PHE A 6 4.83 35.10 -10.02
CA PHE A 6 5.86 34.08 -10.20
C PHE A 6 5.27 32.65 -10.11
N LEU A 7 4.28 32.45 -9.24
CA LEU A 7 3.55 31.18 -9.12
C LEU A 7 2.58 30.91 -10.29
N GLU A 8 2.04 31.94 -10.95
CA GLU A 8 1.25 31.75 -12.17
C GLU A 8 2.12 31.41 -13.39
N MET A 9 3.38 31.86 -13.43
CA MET A 9 4.32 31.52 -14.49
C MET A 9 4.74 30.05 -14.41
N GLU A 10 5.07 29.53 -13.22
CA GLU A 10 5.41 28.11 -13.03
C GLU A 10 4.24 27.15 -13.31
N LEU A 11 2.98 27.58 -13.10
CA LEU A 11 1.82 26.75 -13.47
C LEU A 11 1.54 26.73 -14.98
N SER A 12 2.00 27.74 -15.71
CA SER A 12 1.79 27.86 -17.17
C SER A 12 2.86 27.12 -18.00
N GLU A 13 4.07 26.93 -17.45
CA GLU A 13 5.15 26.20 -18.13
C GLU A 13 5.02 24.66 -18.06
N VAL A 14 4.15 24.12 -17.20
CA VAL A 14 3.82 22.68 -17.16
C VAL A 14 2.79 22.30 -18.25
N LEU A 15 2.25 23.27 -18.99
CA LEU A 15 1.43 23.05 -20.18
C LEU A 15 2.31 22.87 -21.43
N ILE A 16 3.21 21.90 -21.41
CA ILE A 16 3.89 21.46 -22.63
C ILE A 16 2.83 20.91 -23.59
N THR A 17 2.62 21.65 -24.66
CA THR A 17 1.88 21.24 -25.86
C THR A 17 2.58 20.03 -26.48
N LEU A 18 2.11 18.83 -26.13
CA LEU A 18 2.49 17.61 -26.84
C LEU A 18 1.81 17.57 -28.22
N PRO A 19 2.54 17.20 -29.28
CA PRO A 19 2.01 17.11 -30.62
C PRO A 19 0.93 16.02 -30.70
N THR A 20 -0.08 16.28 -31.52
CA THR A 20 -1.24 15.41 -31.72
C THR A 20 -0.82 14.16 -32.50
N PRO A 21 -0.93 12.93 -31.98
CA PRO A 21 -0.89 11.74 -32.82
C PRO A 21 -2.31 11.42 -33.29
N ALA A 22 -2.48 11.41 -34.61
CA ALA A 22 -3.68 10.98 -35.30
C ALA A 22 -3.90 9.47 -35.13
N HIS A 23 -4.42 9.03 -33.99
CA HIS A 23 -5.20 7.81 -33.85
C HIS A 23 -5.96 7.81 -32.52
N ARG A 24 -7.13 8.45 -32.50
CA ARG A 24 -8.16 8.17 -31.49
C ARG A 24 -8.66 6.74 -31.71
N ARG A 25 -8.00 5.76 -31.10
CA ARG A 25 -8.70 4.54 -30.68
C ARG A 25 -9.68 5.00 -29.60
N GLU A 26 -10.96 4.77 -29.83
CA GLU A 26 -12.02 5.05 -28.87
C GLU A 26 -11.66 4.38 -27.54
N GLN A 27 -11.29 5.20 -26.54
CA GLN A 27 -11.10 4.69 -25.18
C GLN A 27 -12.44 4.08 -24.73
N PRO A 28 -12.50 2.79 -24.36
CA PRO A 28 -13.75 2.17 -23.97
C PRO A 28 -14.30 2.90 -22.75
N LYS A 29 -15.44 3.59 -22.95
CA LYS A 29 -16.19 4.35 -21.92
C LYS A 29 -16.49 3.52 -20.66
N MET A 30 -16.42 2.19 -20.77
CA MET A 30 -16.71 1.22 -19.71
C MET A 30 -15.68 1.19 -18.56
N PHE A 31 -14.42 1.63 -18.77
CA PHE A 31 -13.38 1.56 -17.72
C PHE A 31 -13.19 2.82 -16.88
N LYS A 32 -13.89 3.93 -17.22
CA LYS A 32 -13.88 5.15 -16.40
C LYS A 32 -14.50 4.94 -15.00
N SER A 33 -15.33 3.91 -14.79
CA SER A 33 -16.10 3.72 -13.55
C SER A 33 -15.55 2.69 -12.55
N HIS A 34 -14.57 1.84 -12.91
CA HIS A 34 -14.23 0.67 -12.07
C HIS A 34 -12.86 0.69 -11.38
N PHE A 35 -11.87 1.48 -11.84
CA PHE A 35 -10.55 1.47 -11.23
C PHE A 35 -10.54 2.21 -9.88
N GLY A 36 -10.56 1.45 -8.77
CA GLY A 36 -10.53 1.97 -7.41
C GLY A 36 -11.83 2.60 -6.93
N SER A 37 -12.92 2.47 -7.69
CA SER A 37 -14.20 3.11 -7.38
C SER A 37 -14.73 2.72 -6.00
N HIS A 38 -14.64 1.44 -5.63
CA HIS A 38 -15.06 0.96 -4.32
C HIS A 38 -14.29 1.62 -3.16
N VAL A 39 -12.97 1.74 -3.28
CA VAL A 39 -12.14 2.41 -2.26
C VAL A 39 -12.54 3.87 -2.14
N PHE A 40 -12.70 4.56 -3.27
CA PHE A 40 -13.07 5.98 -3.25
C PHE A 40 -14.54 6.24 -2.88
N THR A 41 -15.43 5.28 -3.10
CA THR A 41 -16.82 5.33 -2.61
C THR A 41 -16.82 5.30 -1.08
N VAL A 42 -16.00 4.43 -0.46
CA VAL A 42 -15.80 4.43 0.99
C VAL A 42 -15.16 5.74 1.45
N ALA A 43 -14.18 6.28 0.71
CA ALA A 43 -13.58 7.59 1.01
C ALA A 43 -14.62 8.72 1.05
N LYS A 44 -15.59 8.68 0.14
CA LYS A 44 -16.69 9.63 0.09
C LYS A 44 -17.61 9.50 1.30
N TYR A 45 -17.96 8.27 1.69
CA TYR A 45 -18.78 8.04 2.89
C TYR A 45 -18.08 8.45 4.19
N LEU A 46 -16.76 8.35 4.24
CA LEU A 46 -15.95 8.78 5.39
C LEU A 46 -15.60 10.28 5.37
N CYS A 47 -16.06 11.04 4.37
CA CYS A 47 -15.72 12.47 4.20
C CYS A 47 -14.21 12.75 4.02
N ILE A 48 -13.48 11.84 3.37
CA ILE A 48 -12.02 11.93 3.11
C ILE A 48 -11.74 12.16 1.63
N ASP A 49 -12.74 12.05 0.74
CA ASP A 49 -12.53 12.31 -0.68
C ASP A 49 -12.36 13.82 -0.95
N LEU A 50 -11.13 14.23 -1.25
CA LEU A 50 -10.73 15.61 -1.54
C LEU A 50 -10.46 15.85 -3.03
N ARG A 51 -10.77 14.89 -3.90
CA ARG A 51 -10.37 14.94 -5.33
C ARG A 51 -11.19 15.92 -6.16
N THR A 52 -12.46 16.13 -5.85
CA THR A 52 -13.35 17.01 -6.63
C THR A 52 -13.34 18.44 -6.07
N PRO A 53 -12.95 19.46 -6.85
CA PRO A 53 -13.01 20.85 -6.38
C PRO A 53 -14.46 21.27 -6.11
N GLY A 54 -14.67 22.08 -5.06
CA GLY A 54 -15.99 22.60 -4.69
C GLY A 54 -16.21 22.67 -3.17
N THR A 55 -17.44 23.00 -2.76
CA THR A 55 -17.86 23.10 -1.35
C THR A 55 -17.68 21.80 -0.58
N ALA A 56 -17.93 20.65 -1.23
CA ALA A 56 -17.74 19.33 -0.65
C ALA A 56 -16.28 19.05 -0.26
N ARG A 57 -15.29 19.52 -1.05
CA ARG A 57 -13.86 19.39 -0.70
C ARG A 57 -13.49 20.22 0.51
N ASN A 58 -14.02 21.44 0.62
CA ASN A 58 -13.75 22.29 1.80
C ASN A 58 -14.34 21.65 3.06
N PHE A 59 -15.57 21.14 2.98
CA PHE A 59 -16.20 20.43 4.09
C PHE A 59 -15.43 19.16 4.50
N ASN A 60 -15.13 18.29 3.54
CA ASN A 60 -14.33 17.08 3.77
C ASN A 60 -12.94 17.41 4.32
N GLY A 61 -12.32 18.50 3.83
CA GLY A 61 -11.03 18.99 4.32
C GLY A 61 -11.10 19.40 5.79
N ILE A 62 -12.12 20.15 6.18
CA ILE A 62 -12.34 20.55 7.59
C ILE A 62 -12.54 19.31 8.47
N VAL A 63 -13.42 18.38 8.08
CA VAL A 63 -13.67 17.14 8.83
C VAL A 63 -12.41 16.31 8.97
N THR A 64 -11.68 16.12 7.87
CA THR A 64 -10.40 15.39 7.84
C THR A 64 -9.36 16.05 8.76
N SER A 65 -9.25 17.39 8.74
CA SER A 65 -8.34 18.13 9.62
C SER A 65 -8.72 17.96 11.10
N ILE A 66 -10.00 18.09 11.45
CA ILE A 66 -10.47 17.89 12.83
C ILE A 66 -10.11 16.47 13.31
N LEU A 67 -10.43 15.45 12.51
CA LEU A 67 -10.14 14.06 12.85
C LEU A 67 -8.63 13.81 12.96
N PHE A 68 -7.81 14.44 12.12
CA PHE A 68 -6.36 14.37 12.20
C PHE A 68 -5.82 14.96 13.51
N PHE A 69 -6.32 16.13 13.95
CA PHE A 69 -5.90 16.74 15.21
C PHE A 69 -6.34 15.91 16.43
N VAL A 70 -7.57 15.40 16.43
CA VAL A 70 -8.08 14.53 17.50
C VAL A 70 -7.27 13.22 17.56
N ALA A 71 -6.96 12.61 16.42
CA ALA A 71 -6.11 11.44 16.34
C ALA A 71 -4.70 11.70 16.88
N THR A 72 -4.09 12.83 16.49
CA THR A 72 -2.75 13.22 16.95
C THR A 72 -2.71 13.43 18.45
N TYR A 73 -3.70 14.15 19.01
CA TYR A 73 -3.86 14.32 20.44
C TYR A 73 -3.99 12.96 21.15
N SER A 74 -4.82 12.08 20.61
CA SER A 74 -5.06 10.76 21.19
C SER A 74 -3.81 9.88 21.21
N ILE A 75 -3.00 9.92 20.16
CA ILE A 75 -1.70 9.24 20.12
C ILE A 75 -0.75 9.80 21.17
N GLY A 76 -0.64 11.13 21.26
CA GLY A 76 0.20 11.79 22.28
C GLY A 76 -0.22 11.44 23.70
N PHE A 77 -1.52 11.37 23.96
CA PHE A 77 -2.08 10.96 25.25
C PHE A 77 -1.75 9.49 25.57
N ASN A 78 -1.93 8.58 24.60
CA ASN A 78 -1.59 7.16 24.78
C ASN A 78 -0.09 6.97 25.04
N ILE A 79 0.78 7.68 24.32
CA ILE A 79 2.24 7.68 24.55
C ILE A 79 2.53 8.15 25.98
N ARG A 80 1.95 9.29 26.39
CA ARG A 80 2.15 9.82 27.74
C ARG A 80 1.75 8.82 28.82
N ILE A 81 0.59 8.18 28.72
CA ILE A 81 0.16 7.17 29.71
C ILE A 81 1.10 5.97 29.73
N THR A 82 1.46 5.46 28.55
CA THR A 82 2.32 4.28 28.40
C THR A 82 3.69 4.47 29.05
N PHE A 83 4.25 5.69 29.03
CA PHE A 83 5.54 5.95 29.67
C PHE A 83 5.44 6.42 31.14
N LEU A 84 4.27 6.87 31.59
CA LEU A 84 4.05 7.30 32.98
C LEU A 84 3.56 6.18 33.89
N THR A 85 3.12 5.05 33.35
CA THR A 85 2.55 3.95 34.14
C THR A 85 3.57 2.81 34.22
N ARG A 86 3.65 2.13 35.37
CA ARG A 86 4.58 1.00 35.56
C ARG A 86 3.96 -0.23 34.89
N HIS A 87 4.64 -0.80 33.90
CA HIS A 87 4.10 -1.90 33.11
C HIS A 87 4.88 -3.21 33.31
N LEU A 88 4.15 -4.33 33.32
CA LEU A 88 4.72 -5.64 33.03
C LEU A 88 5.14 -5.69 31.54
N SER A 89 6.18 -6.44 31.20
CA SER A 89 6.74 -6.53 29.83
C SER A 89 5.68 -6.78 28.74
N ALA A 90 4.71 -7.66 29.02
CA ALA A 90 3.63 -8.01 28.09
C ALA A 90 2.58 -6.92 27.92
N GLU A 91 2.30 -6.11 28.95
CA GLU A 91 1.36 -5.00 28.86
C GLU A 91 1.96 -3.82 28.10
N LEU A 92 3.26 -3.57 28.31
CA LEU A 92 4.00 -2.57 27.57
C LEU A 92 4.01 -2.88 26.06
N ALA A 93 4.23 -4.16 25.70
CA ALA A 93 4.19 -4.61 24.31
C ALA A 93 2.83 -4.35 23.63
N ALA A 94 1.73 -4.61 24.35
CA ALA A 94 0.38 -4.37 23.86
C ALA A 94 0.12 -2.88 23.59
N GLN A 95 0.54 -2.02 24.51
CA GLN A 95 0.34 -0.58 24.41
C GLN A 95 1.21 0.04 23.31
N LEU A 96 2.47 -0.39 23.20
CA LEU A 96 3.36 0.00 22.10
C LEU A 96 2.78 -0.42 20.75
N LEU A 97 2.19 -1.61 20.64
CA LEU A 97 1.53 -2.05 19.42
C LEU A 97 0.35 -1.15 19.04
N ILE A 98 -0.51 -0.79 20.00
CA ILE A 98 -1.64 0.12 19.76
C ILE A 98 -1.14 1.49 19.28
N ILE A 99 -0.07 2.01 19.90
CA ILE A 99 0.55 3.27 19.49
C ILE A 99 1.10 3.17 18.07
N LEU A 100 1.83 2.10 17.73
CA LEU A 100 2.40 1.90 16.40
C LEU A 100 1.30 1.83 15.33
N TRP A 101 0.21 1.10 15.59
CA TRP A 101 -0.93 1.05 14.66
C TRP A 101 -1.61 2.41 14.50
N ALA A 102 -1.75 3.18 15.57
CA ALA A 102 -2.32 4.52 15.50
C ALA A 102 -1.42 5.47 14.69
N ILE A 103 -0.10 5.43 14.91
CA ILE A 103 0.88 6.19 14.12
C ILE A 103 0.83 5.77 12.64
N GLN A 104 0.83 4.47 12.37
CA GLN A 104 0.73 3.91 11.02
C GLN A 104 -0.54 4.40 10.29
N SER A 105 -1.65 4.47 11.01
CA SER A 105 -2.92 4.93 10.48
C SER A 105 -2.96 6.44 10.24
N LEU A 106 -2.38 7.22 11.15
CA LEU A 106 -2.24 8.67 10.99
C LEU A 106 -1.38 9.04 9.78
N ILE A 107 -0.25 8.35 9.62
CA ILE A 107 0.64 8.52 8.45
C ILE A 107 -0.09 8.13 7.17
N SER A 108 -0.82 7.02 7.18
CA SER A 108 -1.63 6.55 6.05
C SER A 108 -2.71 7.56 5.64
N MET A 109 -3.32 8.25 6.61
CA MET A 109 -4.25 9.35 6.36
C MET A 109 -3.55 10.54 5.68
N GLY A 110 -2.37 10.93 6.17
CA GLY A 110 -1.56 12.00 5.58
C GLY A 110 -1.18 11.71 4.11
N PHE A 111 -0.71 10.50 3.80
CA PHE A 111 -0.39 10.10 2.43
C PHE A 111 -1.62 10.04 1.54
N LEU A 112 -2.74 9.52 2.04
CA LEU A 112 -3.98 9.46 1.26
C LEU A 112 -4.45 10.87 0.87
N VAL A 113 -4.43 11.82 1.81
CA VAL A 113 -4.76 13.23 1.55
C VAL A 113 -3.77 13.85 0.56
N TYR A 114 -2.47 13.65 0.77
CA TYR A 114 -1.42 14.13 -0.12
C TYR A 114 -1.64 13.65 -1.56
N TRP A 115 -1.82 12.35 -1.76
CA TRP A 115 -2.05 11.77 -3.09
C TRP A 115 -3.32 12.26 -3.78
N GLN A 116 -4.37 12.57 -3.01
CA GLN A 116 -5.60 13.13 -3.55
C GLN A 116 -5.47 14.60 -3.94
N LEU A 117 -4.82 15.42 -3.12
CA LEU A 117 -4.67 16.86 -3.35
C LEU A 117 -3.78 17.16 -4.56
N TYR A 118 -2.67 16.45 -4.69
CA TYR A 118 -1.72 16.62 -5.81
C TYR A 118 -2.15 15.86 -7.07
N GLY A 119 -3.17 15.01 -7.00
CA GLY A 119 -3.68 14.29 -8.16
C GLY A 119 -2.76 13.18 -8.69
N HIS A 120 -1.70 12.82 -7.96
CA HIS A 120 -0.72 11.77 -8.31
C HIS A 120 -1.36 10.47 -8.81
N LEU A 121 -2.40 10.01 -8.10
CA LEU A 121 -3.13 8.79 -8.44
C LEU A 121 -3.95 8.91 -9.73
N SER A 122 -4.41 10.10 -10.06
CA SER A 122 -5.17 10.37 -11.29
C SER A 122 -4.24 10.50 -12.49
N GLU A 123 -3.08 11.11 -12.30
CA GLU A 123 -2.03 11.24 -13.30
C GLU A 123 -1.42 9.87 -13.63
N PHE A 124 -1.05 9.10 -12.60
CA PHE A 124 -0.58 7.74 -12.78
C PHE A 124 -1.55 6.90 -13.62
N ARG A 125 -2.85 6.97 -13.31
CA ARG A 125 -3.88 6.25 -14.05
C ARG A 125 -3.93 6.69 -15.52
N LYS A 126 -3.79 7.98 -15.82
CA LYS A 126 -3.76 8.47 -17.21
C LYS A 126 -2.55 7.91 -17.96
N ARG A 127 -1.36 7.94 -17.33
CA ARG A 127 -0.13 7.43 -17.93
C ARG A 127 -0.21 5.91 -18.18
N LEU A 128 -0.72 5.14 -17.21
CA LEU A 128 -0.92 3.70 -17.37
C LEU A 128 -1.93 3.39 -18.49
N ALA A 129 -3.00 4.19 -18.62
CA ALA A 129 -3.96 4.05 -19.71
C ALA A 129 -3.35 4.32 -21.09
N GLN A 130 -2.35 5.20 -21.18
CA GLN A 130 -1.69 5.54 -22.45
C GLN A 130 -0.79 4.42 -22.96
N CYS A 131 -0.30 3.53 -22.09
CA CYS A 131 0.56 2.42 -22.51
C CYS A 131 -0.19 1.43 -23.42
N GLN A 132 -1.28 0.83 -22.90
CA GLN A 132 -2.02 -0.25 -23.58
C GLN A 132 -3.54 -0.15 -23.37
N GLY A 133 -4.07 1.00 -22.94
CA GLY A 133 -5.52 1.20 -22.81
C GLY A 133 -6.20 0.35 -21.73
N PHE A 134 -5.44 -0.13 -20.73
CA PHE A 134 -5.90 -1.08 -19.70
C PHE A 134 -6.29 -2.46 -20.23
N GLN A 135 -5.67 -2.93 -21.31
CA GLN A 135 -5.96 -4.25 -21.86
C GLN A 135 -5.63 -5.38 -20.87
N GLY A 136 -4.55 -5.24 -20.09
CA GLY A 136 -4.22 -6.20 -19.04
C GLY A 136 -5.31 -6.25 -17.95
N LEU A 137 -5.83 -5.10 -17.54
CA LEU A 137 -6.94 -5.00 -16.58
C LEU A 137 -8.29 -5.50 -17.14
N ALA A 138 -8.52 -5.30 -18.44
CA ALA A 138 -9.75 -5.68 -19.14
C ALA A 138 -9.85 -7.19 -19.43
N SER A 139 -8.72 -7.91 -19.37
CA SER A 139 -8.68 -9.36 -19.49
C SER A 139 -9.57 -10.06 -18.45
N ASP A 140 -10.04 -11.27 -18.75
CA ASP A 140 -10.87 -12.04 -17.81
C ASP A 140 -10.16 -12.33 -16.49
N ARG A 141 -8.83 -12.54 -16.56
CA ARG A 141 -7.96 -12.68 -15.39
C ARG A 141 -7.91 -11.37 -14.59
N GLY A 142 -7.74 -10.23 -15.26
CA GLY A 142 -7.77 -8.89 -14.65
C GLY A 142 -9.09 -8.63 -13.92
N LYS A 143 -10.23 -8.88 -14.59
CA LYS A 143 -11.57 -8.75 -13.99
C LYS A 143 -11.79 -9.68 -12.79
N LYS A 144 -11.30 -10.93 -12.85
CA LYS A 144 -11.38 -11.88 -11.72
C LYS A 144 -10.55 -11.37 -10.54
N TYR A 145 -9.36 -10.83 -10.81
CA TYR A 145 -8.46 -10.31 -9.80
C TYR A 145 -9.05 -9.07 -9.11
N VAL A 146 -9.52 -8.07 -9.88
CA VAL A 146 -10.16 -6.86 -9.33
C VAL A 146 -11.37 -7.23 -8.45
N ARG A 147 -12.21 -8.19 -8.88
CA ARG A 147 -13.32 -8.70 -8.07
C ARG A 147 -12.86 -9.36 -6.76
N ALA A 148 -11.77 -10.12 -6.80
CA ALA A 148 -11.21 -10.72 -5.59
C ALA A 148 -10.68 -9.63 -4.64
N THR A 149 -9.88 -8.69 -5.14
CA THR A 149 -9.34 -7.58 -4.36
C THR A 149 -10.45 -6.73 -3.72
N ASN A 150 -11.53 -6.42 -4.44
CA ASN A 150 -12.66 -5.68 -3.88
C ASN A 150 -13.39 -6.46 -2.78
N ARG A 151 -13.56 -7.79 -2.93
CA ARG A 151 -14.14 -8.61 -1.86
C ARG A 151 -13.26 -8.62 -0.62
N PHE A 152 -11.95 -8.77 -0.79
CA PHE A 152 -11.00 -8.67 0.31
C PHE A 152 -11.04 -7.30 0.98
N PHE A 153 -11.15 -6.21 0.22
CA PHE A 153 -11.29 -4.86 0.77
C PHE A 153 -12.47 -4.71 1.72
N TYR A 154 -13.66 -5.12 1.28
CA TYR A 154 -14.85 -5.07 2.13
C TYR A 154 -14.77 -6.03 3.32
N ALA A 155 -14.19 -7.22 3.13
CA ALA A 155 -13.98 -8.18 4.22
C ALA A 155 -13.04 -7.62 5.29
N THR A 156 -11.94 -6.95 4.90
CA THR A 156 -11.00 -6.35 5.85
C THR A 156 -11.62 -5.17 6.59
N ILE A 157 -12.43 -4.33 5.93
CA ILE A 157 -13.20 -3.27 6.60
C ILE A 157 -14.17 -3.87 7.62
N PHE A 158 -14.95 -4.88 7.20
CA PHE A 158 -15.91 -5.55 8.09
C PHE A 158 -15.21 -6.16 9.31
N LEU A 159 -14.09 -6.84 9.09
CA LEU A 159 -13.28 -7.42 10.16
C LEU A 159 -12.74 -6.33 11.10
N THR A 160 -12.22 -5.22 10.57
CA THR A 160 -11.72 -4.09 11.36
C THR A 160 -12.81 -3.48 12.24
N CYS A 161 -14.00 -3.24 11.67
CA CYS A 161 -15.16 -2.76 12.42
C CYS A 161 -15.63 -3.76 13.48
N SER A 162 -15.60 -5.06 13.17
CA SER A 162 -16.00 -6.11 14.10
C SER A 162 -15.05 -6.22 15.30
N ILE A 163 -13.73 -6.16 15.04
CA ILE A 163 -12.70 -6.19 16.09
C ILE A 163 -12.82 -4.96 17.01
N THR A 164 -12.95 -3.78 16.43
CA THR A 164 -13.07 -2.53 17.21
C THR A 164 -14.37 -2.51 18.03
N ALA A 165 -15.48 -2.97 17.47
CA ALA A 165 -16.74 -3.15 18.20
C ALA A 165 -16.62 -4.19 19.33
N ALA A 166 -15.96 -5.32 19.08
CA ALA A 166 -15.72 -6.34 20.09
C ALA A 166 -14.85 -5.82 21.25
N PHE A 167 -13.80 -5.05 20.96
CA PHE A 167 -12.99 -4.42 22.01
C PHE A 167 -13.78 -3.37 22.81
N ALA A 168 -14.64 -2.60 22.15
CA ALA A 168 -15.52 -1.67 22.83
C ALA A 168 -16.52 -2.39 23.74
N ALA A 169 -17.16 -3.45 23.25
CA ALA A 169 -18.10 -4.26 24.02
C ALA A 169 -17.41 -4.97 25.20
N LYS A 170 -16.23 -5.56 24.97
CA LYS A 170 -15.43 -6.20 26.02
C LYS A 170 -15.14 -5.24 27.16
N TYR A 171 -14.74 -4.01 26.85
CA TYR A 171 -14.52 -2.99 27.88
C TYR A 171 -15.78 -2.69 28.71
N HIS A 172 -16.97 -2.67 28.11
CA HIS A 172 -18.20 -2.41 28.86
C HIS A 172 -18.67 -3.60 29.71
N LEU A 173 -18.24 -4.82 29.36
CA LEU A 173 -18.65 -6.06 30.03
C LEU A 173 -17.66 -6.51 31.12
N GLU A 174 -16.40 -6.07 31.07
CA GLU A 174 -15.39 -6.41 32.08
C GLU A 174 -15.61 -5.61 33.37
N GLU A 175 -15.78 -6.30 34.50
CA GLU A 175 -15.91 -5.67 35.84
C GLU A 175 -14.58 -5.08 36.36
N LYS A 176 -13.44 -5.49 35.77
CA LYS A 176 -12.10 -5.00 36.13
C LYS A 176 -11.39 -4.49 34.90
N HIS A 177 -10.86 -3.28 34.99
CA HIS A 177 -10.06 -2.65 33.94
C HIS A 177 -8.60 -2.58 34.36
N THR A 178 -7.69 -2.57 33.38
CA THR A 178 -6.29 -2.27 33.67
C THR A 178 -6.12 -0.79 33.98
N GLU A 179 -5.10 -0.42 34.77
CA GLU A 179 -4.80 0.98 35.09
C GLU A 179 -4.62 1.84 33.82
N PHE A 180 -4.08 1.23 32.75
CA PHE A 180 -4.01 1.85 31.43
C PHE A 180 -5.40 2.14 30.84
N GLN A 181 -6.31 1.16 30.85
CA GLN A 181 -7.67 1.32 30.29
C GLN A 181 -8.50 2.33 31.08
N GLU A 182 -8.32 2.40 32.40
CA GLU A 182 -8.95 3.41 33.25
C GLU A 182 -8.44 4.80 32.91
N LYS A 183 -7.12 5.03 32.90
CA LYS A 183 -6.54 6.32 32.51
C LYS A 183 -6.89 6.70 31.07
N GLN A 184 -6.96 5.73 30.16
CA GLN A 184 -7.37 5.93 28.77
C GLN A 184 -8.84 6.38 28.67
N SER A 185 -9.72 5.94 29.56
CA SER A 185 -11.12 6.38 29.58
C SER A 185 -11.27 7.89 29.85
N PHE A 186 -10.27 8.50 30.48
CA PHE A 186 -10.22 9.94 30.76
C PHE A 186 -9.52 10.77 29.66
N ILE A 187 -9.33 10.21 28.46
CA ILE A 187 -8.69 10.92 27.33
C ILE A 187 -9.34 12.25 26.98
N PHE A 188 -10.66 12.38 27.19
CA PHE A 188 -11.39 13.63 27.02
C PHE A 188 -11.89 14.21 28.34
N TYR A 189 -11.21 13.91 29.45
CA TYR A 189 -11.56 14.26 30.83
C TYR A 189 -12.89 13.68 31.35
N TYR A 190 -13.80 13.29 30.47
CA TYR A 190 -15.10 12.72 30.77
C TYR A 190 -15.22 11.29 30.21
N PRO A 191 -15.39 10.26 31.07
CA PRO A 191 -15.57 8.87 30.64
C PRO A 191 -16.70 8.62 29.62
N PRO A 192 -17.84 9.35 29.66
CA PRO A 192 -18.90 9.21 28.65
C PRO A 192 -18.47 9.55 27.21
N LEU A 193 -17.35 10.25 27.02
CA LEU A 193 -16.79 10.58 25.69
C LEU A 193 -15.92 9.45 25.10
N ARG A 194 -15.73 8.33 25.81
CA ARG A 194 -14.99 7.17 25.31
C ARG A 194 -15.47 6.64 23.93
N PRO A 195 -16.78 6.57 23.63
CA PRO A 195 -17.24 6.14 22.30
C PRO A 195 -16.65 6.99 21.17
N LEU A 196 -16.39 8.28 21.40
CA LEU A 196 -15.73 9.15 20.44
C LEU A 196 -14.30 8.68 20.13
N TYR A 197 -13.55 8.25 21.15
CA TYR A 197 -12.21 7.68 20.96
C TYR A 197 -12.28 6.41 20.11
N THR A 198 -13.19 5.48 20.42
CA THR A 198 -13.39 4.25 19.63
C THR A 198 -13.78 4.57 18.17
N LEU A 199 -14.65 5.56 17.95
CA LEU A 199 -15.01 6.00 16.60
C LEU A 199 -13.82 6.56 15.83
N VAL A 200 -13.00 7.42 16.46
CA VAL A 200 -11.79 7.97 15.85
C VAL A 200 -10.78 6.86 15.52
N THR A 201 -10.55 5.91 16.43
CA THR A 201 -9.67 4.78 16.19
C THR A 201 -10.17 3.90 15.04
N THR A 202 -11.47 3.59 15.01
CA THR A 202 -12.09 2.80 13.94
C THR A 202 -11.95 3.51 12.59
N TYR A 203 -12.22 4.81 12.56
CA TYR A 203 -12.02 5.65 11.39
C TYR A 203 -10.59 5.58 10.88
N LEU A 204 -9.59 5.78 11.74
CA LEU A 204 -8.17 5.70 11.37
C LEU A 204 -7.80 4.34 10.81
N TYR A 205 -8.28 3.24 11.40
CA TYR A 205 -8.00 1.90 10.90
C TYR A 205 -8.66 1.62 9.55
N ILE A 206 -9.86 2.15 9.30
CA ILE A 206 -10.47 2.05 7.96
C ILE A 206 -9.62 2.83 6.95
N VAL A 207 -9.16 4.04 7.31
CA VAL A 207 -8.28 4.85 6.44
C VAL A 207 -6.99 4.12 6.14
N PHE A 208 -6.35 3.56 7.16
CA PHE A 208 -5.15 2.74 7.00
C PHE A 208 -5.35 1.61 5.98
N ASN A 209 -6.43 0.84 6.13
CA ASN A 209 -6.77 -0.22 5.20
C ASN A 209 -6.99 0.33 3.79
N MET A 210 -7.72 1.43 3.63
CA MET A 210 -7.90 2.07 2.33
C MET A 210 -6.57 2.43 1.66
N THR A 211 -5.63 3.04 2.41
CA THR A 211 -4.34 3.44 1.88
C THR A 211 -3.50 2.23 1.42
N LEU A 212 -3.54 1.12 2.18
CA LEU A 212 -2.95 -0.15 1.74
C LEU A 212 -3.61 -0.69 0.46
N PHE A 213 -4.93 -0.64 0.37
CA PHE A 213 -5.64 -1.11 -0.82
C PHE A 213 -5.38 -0.22 -2.05
N VAL A 214 -5.14 1.08 -1.87
CA VAL A 214 -4.66 1.97 -2.94
C VAL A 214 -3.30 1.47 -3.45
N LEU A 215 -2.33 1.23 -2.57
CA LEU A 215 -1.03 0.67 -2.96
C LEU A 215 -1.21 -0.66 -3.73
N ILE A 216 -1.94 -1.61 -3.13
CA ILE A 216 -2.19 -2.94 -3.73
C ILE A 216 -2.83 -2.81 -5.11
N LEU A 217 -3.86 -1.98 -5.25
CA LEU A 217 -4.60 -1.85 -6.51
C LEU A 217 -3.72 -1.25 -7.61
N TYR A 218 -2.98 -0.20 -7.30
CA TYR A 218 -2.14 0.51 -8.27
C TYR A 218 -0.95 -0.34 -8.70
N THR A 219 -0.25 -0.98 -7.76
CA THR A 219 0.84 -1.90 -8.08
C THR A 219 0.37 -3.13 -8.86
N ASN A 220 -0.78 -3.70 -8.50
CA ASN A 220 -1.33 -4.84 -9.24
C ASN A 220 -1.84 -4.46 -10.63
N ALA A 221 -2.31 -3.23 -10.82
CA ALA A 221 -2.70 -2.76 -12.15
C ALA A 221 -1.49 -2.73 -13.09
N THR A 222 -0.38 -2.17 -12.63
CA THR A 222 0.88 -2.19 -13.37
C THR A 222 1.36 -3.61 -13.63
N TYR A 223 1.24 -4.51 -12.64
CA TYR A 223 1.58 -5.92 -12.81
C TYR A 223 0.74 -6.59 -13.91
N LEU A 224 -0.57 -6.31 -13.97
CA LEU A 224 -1.45 -6.88 -14.98
C LEU A 224 -1.16 -6.35 -16.39
N GLU A 225 -0.86 -5.05 -16.53
CA GLU A 225 -0.44 -4.50 -17.83
C GLU A 225 0.93 -5.07 -18.25
N MET A 226 1.89 -5.17 -17.33
CA MET A 226 3.19 -5.77 -17.62
C MET A 226 3.08 -7.24 -18.05
N ARG A 227 2.22 -7.99 -17.37
CA ARG A 227 1.95 -9.38 -17.71
C ARG A 227 1.28 -9.49 -19.08
N PHE A 228 0.34 -8.61 -19.40
CA PHE A 228 -0.31 -8.59 -20.71
C PHE A 228 0.71 -8.33 -21.82
N PHE A 229 1.60 -7.35 -21.62
CA PHE A 229 2.72 -7.11 -22.51
C PHE A 229 3.63 -8.35 -22.68
N ASN A 230 3.96 -9.05 -21.60
CA ASN A 230 4.74 -10.30 -21.66
C ASN A 230 4.01 -11.41 -22.46
N GLU A 231 2.70 -11.54 -22.28
CA GLU A 231 1.87 -12.49 -23.03
C GLU A 231 1.79 -12.11 -24.52
N GLU A 232 1.73 -10.81 -24.88
CA GLU A 232 1.80 -10.35 -26.27
C GLU A 232 3.15 -10.66 -26.91
N ILE A 233 4.26 -10.34 -26.24
CA ILE A 233 5.61 -10.64 -26.74
C ILE A 233 5.81 -12.15 -26.93
N SER A 234 5.31 -12.96 -26.00
CA SER A 234 5.45 -14.42 -26.08
C SER A 234 4.71 -15.01 -27.27
N ASN A 235 3.61 -14.39 -27.70
CA ASN A 235 2.76 -14.85 -28.81
C ASN A 235 3.01 -14.08 -30.12
N PHE A 236 3.94 -13.13 -30.11
CA PHE A 236 4.27 -12.32 -31.26
C PHE A 236 4.77 -13.18 -32.43
N ASP A 237 4.31 -12.91 -33.65
CA ASP A 237 4.77 -13.60 -34.85
C ASP A 237 5.84 -12.77 -35.58
N GLY A 238 7.11 -13.12 -35.36
CA GLY A 238 8.25 -12.48 -36.03
C GLY A 238 8.35 -12.79 -37.53
N SER A 239 7.59 -13.75 -38.04
CA SER A 239 7.56 -14.14 -39.45
C SER A 239 6.47 -13.42 -40.27
N GLY A 240 5.55 -12.72 -39.60
CA GLY A 240 4.46 -12.00 -40.23
C GLY A 240 4.91 -10.78 -41.08
N PRO A 241 4.07 -10.31 -42.02
CA PRO A 241 4.27 -9.03 -42.69
C PRO A 241 4.11 -7.89 -41.67
N GLY A 242 4.98 -6.88 -41.72
CA GLY A 242 4.97 -5.75 -40.76
C GLY A 242 5.53 -6.08 -39.37
N ALA A 243 6.17 -7.24 -39.18
CA ALA A 243 6.76 -7.62 -37.89
C ALA A 243 7.74 -6.56 -37.33
N ALA A 244 8.52 -5.89 -38.18
CA ALA A 244 9.45 -4.84 -37.76
C ALA A 244 8.74 -3.63 -37.14
N GLU A 245 7.62 -3.18 -37.72
CA GLU A 245 6.82 -2.08 -37.18
C GLU A 245 6.12 -2.47 -35.88
N ASN A 246 5.59 -3.70 -35.82
CA ASN A 246 4.90 -4.18 -34.62
C ASN A 246 5.86 -4.36 -33.43
N ILE A 247 7.07 -4.90 -33.64
CA ILE A 247 8.07 -5.03 -32.56
C ILE A 247 8.62 -3.67 -32.12
N LEU A 248 8.70 -2.70 -33.04
CA LEU A 248 9.00 -1.30 -32.70
C LEU A 248 7.89 -0.70 -31.82
N GLY A 249 6.62 -0.99 -32.11
CA GLY A 249 5.49 -0.63 -31.25
C GLY A 249 5.59 -1.25 -29.85
N HIS A 250 6.01 -2.52 -29.76
CA HIS A 250 6.26 -3.17 -28.46
C HIS A 250 7.41 -2.50 -27.69
N LEU A 251 8.46 -2.01 -28.36
CA LEU A 251 9.53 -1.24 -27.73
C LEU A 251 9.00 0.08 -27.13
N GLU A 252 8.14 0.80 -27.85
CA GLU A 252 7.51 2.03 -27.35
C GLU A 252 6.62 1.74 -26.14
N ILE A 253 5.79 0.69 -26.21
CA ILE A 253 4.95 0.25 -25.10
C ILE A 253 5.80 -0.08 -23.86
N TYR A 254 6.88 -0.84 -24.04
CA TYR A 254 7.79 -1.19 -22.95
C TYR A 254 8.42 0.06 -22.30
N SER A 255 8.90 1.00 -23.12
CA SER A 255 9.46 2.27 -22.64
C SER A 255 8.45 3.05 -21.80
N ASN A 256 7.21 3.14 -22.28
CA ASN A 256 6.11 3.79 -21.56
C ASN A 256 5.78 3.06 -20.25
N LEU A 257 5.76 1.72 -20.24
CA LEU A 257 5.57 0.92 -19.03
C LEU A 257 6.68 1.16 -18.01
N CYS A 258 7.94 1.20 -18.44
CA CYS A 258 9.08 1.53 -17.57
C CYS A 258 8.94 2.92 -16.95
N ALA A 259 8.53 3.92 -17.74
CA ALA A 259 8.27 5.27 -17.23
C ALA A 259 7.13 5.27 -16.19
N VAL A 260 6.08 4.49 -16.41
CA VAL A 260 4.97 4.32 -15.47
C VAL A 260 5.41 3.60 -14.19
N ILE A 261 6.24 2.56 -14.27
CA ILE A 261 6.79 1.86 -13.10
C ILE A 261 7.66 2.80 -12.26
N ARG A 262 8.52 3.62 -12.89
CA ARG A 262 9.29 4.65 -12.17
C ARG A 262 8.39 5.69 -11.50
N HIS A 263 7.32 6.10 -12.18
CA HIS A 263 6.34 7.02 -11.59
C HIS A 263 5.59 6.36 -10.41
N LEU A 264 5.26 5.07 -10.49
CA LEU A 264 4.68 4.30 -9.39
C LEU A 264 5.61 4.30 -8.18
N ASP A 265 6.89 4.03 -8.40
CA ASP A 265 7.91 4.05 -7.36
C ASP A 265 7.99 5.43 -6.68
N LEU A 266 8.07 6.51 -7.46
CA LEU A 266 8.11 7.88 -6.91
C LEU A 266 6.91 8.20 -5.99
N ILE A 267 5.71 7.72 -6.33
CA ILE A 267 4.49 7.94 -5.53
C ILE A 267 4.55 7.17 -4.21
N PHE A 268 5.03 5.92 -4.23
CA PHE A 268 4.87 4.99 -3.11
C PHE A 268 6.15 4.73 -2.31
N ARG A 269 7.36 5.04 -2.80
CA ARG A 269 8.65 4.69 -2.16
C ARG A 269 8.76 5.15 -0.71
N LEU A 270 8.28 6.36 -0.43
CA LEU A 270 8.34 6.98 0.91
C LEU A 270 7.34 6.30 1.86
N TYR A 271 6.12 6.13 1.38
CA TYR A 271 5.07 5.44 2.12
C TYR A 271 5.52 4.02 2.47
N THR A 272 5.92 3.24 1.46
CA THR A 272 6.38 1.86 1.63
C THR A 272 7.54 1.73 2.63
N PHE A 273 8.51 2.65 2.61
CA PHE A 273 9.59 2.68 3.61
C PHE A 273 9.07 2.87 5.03
N ILE A 274 8.28 3.92 5.27
CA ILE A 274 7.75 4.23 6.60
C ILE A 274 6.86 3.09 7.10
N MET A 275 6.06 2.51 6.22
CA MET A 275 5.18 1.39 6.55
C MET A 275 5.95 0.15 6.95
N ILE A 276 7.01 -0.22 6.23
CA ILE A 276 7.88 -1.35 6.60
C ILE A 276 8.58 -1.07 7.93
N LEU A 277 9.10 0.16 8.12
CA LEU A 277 9.78 0.57 9.35
C LEU A 277 8.90 0.43 10.60
N ILE A 278 7.60 0.68 10.48
CA ILE A 278 6.63 0.56 11.60
C ILE A 278 6.09 -0.87 11.72
N THR A 279 5.89 -1.56 10.59
CA THR A 279 5.30 -2.91 10.58
C THR A 279 6.26 -3.95 11.16
N ILE A 280 7.59 -3.83 10.94
CA ILE A 280 8.57 -4.78 11.49
C ILE A 280 8.54 -4.79 13.03
N PRO A 281 8.70 -3.65 13.74
CA PRO A 281 8.53 -3.61 15.19
C PRO A 281 7.15 -4.09 15.64
N SER A 282 6.09 -3.74 14.90
CA SER A 282 4.73 -4.21 15.21
C SER A 282 4.63 -5.74 15.18
N MET A 283 5.26 -6.40 14.21
CA MET A 283 5.34 -7.86 14.14
C MET A 283 6.11 -8.44 15.34
N VAL A 284 7.26 -7.85 15.69
CA VAL A 284 8.06 -8.28 16.86
C VAL A 284 7.24 -8.18 18.15
N PHE A 285 6.59 -7.03 18.40
CA PHE A 285 5.77 -6.85 19.60
C PHE A 285 4.54 -7.76 19.63
N THR A 286 3.92 -8.01 18.47
CA THR A 286 2.79 -8.94 18.37
C THR A 286 3.23 -10.37 18.73
N LEU A 287 4.39 -10.81 18.23
CA LEU A 287 4.95 -12.13 18.53
C LEU A 287 5.41 -12.24 20.00
N MET A 288 5.99 -11.18 20.55
CA MET A 288 6.37 -11.13 21.97
C MET A 288 5.15 -11.19 22.89
N MET A 289 4.06 -10.51 22.53
CA MET A 289 2.78 -10.66 23.23
C MET A 289 2.24 -12.10 23.18
N MET A 290 2.34 -12.78 22.04
CA MET A 290 1.95 -14.19 21.95
C MET A 290 2.77 -15.05 22.90
N ASN A 291 4.10 -14.86 22.92
CA ASN A 291 4.99 -15.67 23.74
C ASN A 291 4.69 -15.53 25.25
N HIS A 292 4.33 -14.32 25.71
CA HIS A 292 4.02 -14.08 27.12
C HIS A 292 2.55 -14.35 27.51
N ARG A 293 1.59 -14.39 26.58
CA ARG A 293 0.15 -14.50 26.89
C ARG A 293 -0.50 -15.85 26.59
N ILE A 294 0.16 -16.78 25.88
CA ILE A 294 -0.45 -18.09 25.58
C ILE A 294 -0.39 -18.98 26.82
N HIS A 295 -1.34 -18.78 27.73
CA HIS A 295 -1.68 -19.72 28.80
C HIS A 295 -3.03 -20.41 28.54
N SER A 296 -3.86 -19.88 27.62
CA SER A 296 -5.19 -20.42 27.26
C SER A 296 -5.52 -20.28 25.76
N LEU A 297 -6.34 -21.18 25.23
CA LEU A 297 -6.85 -21.15 23.84
C LEU A 297 -7.75 -19.91 23.56
N LEU A 298 -8.40 -19.38 24.59
CA LEU A 298 -9.26 -18.20 24.47
C LEU A 298 -8.43 -16.94 24.20
N ASP A 299 -7.28 -16.80 24.85
CA ASP A 299 -6.34 -15.70 24.63
C ASP A 299 -5.74 -15.74 23.21
N LEU A 300 -5.50 -16.94 22.68
CA LEU A 300 -5.06 -17.11 21.29
C LEU A 300 -6.12 -16.59 20.30
N PHE A 301 -7.40 -16.89 20.52
CA PHE A 301 -8.48 -16.42 19.64
C PHE A 301 -8.64 -14.89 19.70
N LEU A 302 -8.41 -14.27 20.86
CA LEU A 302 -8.42 -12.81 21.01
C LEU A 302 -7.21 -12.12 20.35
N CYS A 303 -6.05 -12.79 20.31
CA CYS A 303 -4.83 -12.27 19.69
C CYS A 303 -4.74 -12.54 18.18
N LEU A 304 -5.44 -13.56 17.66
CA LEU A 304 -5.42 -13.96 16.24
C LEU A 304 -5.74 -12.80 15.27
N PRO A 305 -6.75 -11.94 15.51
CA PRO A 305 -7.06 -10.85 14.59
C PRO A 305 -5.94 -9.82 14.50
N THR A 306 -5.25 -9.56 15.61
CA THR A 306 -4.10 -8.66 15.70
C THR A 306 -2.93 -9.19 14.88
N ILE A 307 -2.61 -10.48 15.01
CA ILE A 307 -1.58 -11.15 14.21
C ILE A 307 -1.96 -11.12 12.73
N GLY A 308 -3.20 -11.45 12.41
CA GLY A 308 -3.73 -11.42 11.04
C GLY A 308 -3.59 -10.04 10.41
N LEU A 309 -3.89 -8.97 11.16
CA LEU A 309 -3.80 -7.58 10.68
C LEU A 309 -2.34 -7.16 10.47
N CYS A 310 -1.43 -7.47 11.40
CA CYS A 310 0.01 -7.20 11.24
C CYS A 310 0.60 -7.96 10.04
N ALA A 311 0.31 -9.26 9.92
CA ALA A 311 0.76 -10.08 8.80
C ALA A 311 0.18 -9.59 7.47
N PHE A 312 -1.11 -9.27 7.43
CA PHE A 312 -1.77 -8.70 6.26
C PHE A 312 -1.10 -7.38 5.84
N SER A 313 -0.82 -6.50 6.79
CA SER A 313 -0.16 -5.21 6.53
C SER A 313 1.22 -5.40 5.94
N PHE A 314 2.02 -6.31 6.52
CA PHE A 314 3.34 -6.64 6.01
C PHE A 314 3.27 -7.21 4.59
N PHE A 315 2.42 -8.19 4.36
CA PHE A 315 2.26 -8.82 3.04
C PHE A 315 1.68 -7.87 2.00
N ALA A 316 0.77 -6.97 2.37
CA ALA A 316 0.20 -5.96 1.48
C ALA A 316 1.28 -5.03 0.93
N VAL A 317 2.19 -4.56 1.79
CA VAL A 317 3.26 -3.63 1.43
C VAL A 317 4.41 -4.32 0.70
N THR A 318 4.59 -5.63 0.88
CA THR A 318 5.75 -6.35 0.34
C THR A 318 5.43 -7.23 -0.88
N ILE A 319 4.35 -8.04 -0.85
CA ILE A 319 4.05 -9.02 -1.90
C ILE A 319 3.63 -8.35 -3.21
N ALA A 320 2.79 -7.31 -3.16
CA ALA A 320 2.32 -6.67 -4.39
C ALA A 320 3.49 -6.05 -5.20
N PRO A 321 4.39 -5.26 -4.58
CA PRO A 321 5.65 -4.85 -5.20
C PRO A 321 6.53 -5.98 -5.72
N ALA A 322 6.74 -7.02 -4.91
CA ALA A 322 7.59 -8.15 -5.30
C ALA A 322 7.05 -8.90 -6.53
N ARG A 323 5.72 -9.07 -6.63
CA ARG A 323 5.10 -9.69 -7.80
C ARG A 323 5.27 -8.85 -9.07
N LEU A 324 5.18 -7.52 -8.96
CA LEU A 324 5.47 -6.63 -10.09
C LEU A 324 6.93 -6.78 -10.52
N HIS A 325 7.86 -6.76 -9.58
CA HIS A 325 9.29 -6.92 -9.87
C HIS A 325 9.61 -8.27 -10.53
N ASP A 326 9.04 -9.39 -10.04
CA ASP A 326 9.23 -10.70 -10.67
C ASP A 326 8.75 -10.74 -12.12
N GLU A 327 7.62 -10.10 -12.41
CA GLU A 327 7.04 -10.04 -13.75
C GLU A 327 7.91 -9.22 -14.70
N ILE A 328 8.48 -8.11 -14.18
CA ILE A 328 9.45 -7.29 -14.91
C ILE A 328 10.69 -8.12 -15.28
N CYS A 329 11.27 -8.86 -14.32
CA CYS A 329 12.43 -9.71 -14.56
C CYS A 329 12.16 -10.84 -15.56
N ARG A 330 10.90 -11.30 -15.69
CA ARG A 330 10.53 -12.36 -16.64
C ARG A 330 10.36 -11.88 -18.08
N SER A 331 10.19 -10.58 -18.31
CA SER A 331 9.92 -10.01 -19.65
C SER A 331 10.98 -10.40 -20.68
N LYS A 332 12.26 -10.30 -20.29
CA LYS A 332 13.38 -10.74 -21.14
C LYS A 332 13.28 -12.23 -21.48
N GLY A 333 12.92 -13.06 -20.48
CA GLY A 333 12.72 -14.49 -20.68
C GLY A 333 11.64 -14.78 -21.74
N HIS A 334 10.51 -14.07 -21.70
CA HIS A 334 9.45 -14.20 -22.71
C HIS A 334 9.90 -13.80 -24.11
N LEU A 335 10.68 -12.72 -24.24
CA LEU A 335 11.25 -12.30 -25.51
C LEU A 335 12.24 -13.33 -26.07
N CYS A 336 13.17 -13.82 -25.24
CA CYS A 336 14.18 -14.79 -25.66
C CYS A 336 13.59 -16.17 -26.01
N GLN A 337 12.48 -16.56 -25.38
CA GLN A 337 11.83 -17.86 -25.65
C GLN A 337 11.01 -17.86 -26.94
N ASN A 338 10.59 -16.70 -27.44
CA ASN A 338 9.81 -16.62 -28.67
C ASN A 338 10.69 -16.91 -29.89
N ARG A 339 10.66 -18.16 -30.36
CA ARG A 339 11.46 -18.63 -31.50
C ARG A 339 11.17 -17.87 -32.78
N THR A 340 9.95 -17.37 -33.00
CA THR A 340 9.57 -16.73 -34.28
C THR A 340 10.29 -15.39 -34.50
N ILE A 341 10.72 -14.73 -33.42
CA ILE A 341 11.49 -13.48 -33.46
C ILE A 341 12.94 -13.76 -33.88
N TRP A 342 13.53 -14.83 -33.33
CA TRP A 342 14.94 -15.18 -33.56
C TRP A 342 15.15 -16.04 -34.81
N PHE A 343 14.13 -16.81 -35.20
CA PHE A 343 14.14 -17.76 -36.31
C PHE A 343 12.80 -17.71 -37.08
N PRO A 344 12.79 -17.47 -38.40
CA PRO A 344 13.93 -17.26 -39.30
C PRO A 344 14.60 -15.88 -39.13
N TYR A 345 15.93 -15.81 -39.30
CA TYR A 345 16.68 -14.58 -39.10
C TYR A 345 16.26 -13.49 -40.09
N ARG A 346 15.58 -12.46 -39.58
CA ARG A 346 15.27 -11.22 -40.29
C ARG A 346 16.02 -10.08 -39.63
N LYS A 347 16.96 -9.48 -40.37
CA LYS A 347 17.91 -8.48 -39.84
C LYS A 347 17.24 -7.36 -39.04
N GLU A 348 16.14 -6.80 -39.55
CA GLU A 348 15.43 -5.68 -38.92
C GLU A 348 14.74 -6.10 -37.62
N VAL A 349 13.94 -7.18 -37.64
CA VAL A 349 13.25 -7.71 -36.46
C VAL A 349 14.25 -8.13 -35.39
N TYR A 350 15.33 -8.80 -35.80
CA TYR A 350 16.39 -9.23 -34.90
C TYR A 350 17.09 -8.04 -34.23
N LEU A 351 17.41 -6.99 -34.98
CA LEU A 351 18.07 -5.80 -34.44
C LEU A 351 17.18 -5.11 -33.39
N ILE A 352 15.90 -4.89 -33.71
CA ILE A 352 14.96 -4.24 -32.79
C ILE A 352 14.71 -5.13 -31.56
N ALA A 353 14.55 -6.45 -31.74
CA ALA A 353 14.41 -7.39 -30.63
C ALA A 353 15.64 -7.39 -29.72
N ASN A 354 16.84 -7.30 -30.29
CA ASN A 354 18.07 -7.21 -29.52
C ASN A 354 18.15 -5.89 -28.74
N THR A 355 17.80 -4.76 -29.35
CA THR A 355 17.69 -3.46 -28.66
C THR A 355 16.66 -3.50 -27.53
N LEU A 356 15.50 -4.08 -27.77
CA LEU A 356 14.48 -4.29 -26.74
C LEU A 356 14.99 -5.17 -25.60
N SER A 357 15.66 -6.28 -25.91
CA SER A 357 16.30 -7.14 -24.91
C SER A 357 17.31 -6.37 -24.06
N SER A 358 18.15 -5.52 -24.66
CA SER A 358 19.08 -4.66 -23.92
C SER A 358 18.35 -3.65 -23.03
N HIS A 359 17.23 -3.06 -23.49
CA HIS A 359 16.42 -2.17 -22.65
C HIS A 359 15.69 -2.92 -21.52
N MET A 360 15.46 -4.23 -21.64
CA MET A 360 14.88 -5.06 -20.59
C MET A 360 15.88 -5.37 -19.45
N GLU A 361 17.18 -5.18 -19.66
CA GLU A 361 18.23 -5.37 -18.64
C GLU A 361 18.41 -4.16 -17.70
N GLN A 362 17.36 -3.37 -17.50
CA GLN A 362 17.41 -2.25 -16.57
C GLN A 362 17.42 -2.77 -15.13
N PHE A 363 18.56 -2.57 -14.45
CA PHE A 363 18.66 -2.73 -13.00
C PHE A 363 17.74 -1.70 -12.32
N ASP A 364 17.20 -2.08 -11.16
CA ASP A 364 16.35 -1.24 -10.29
C ASP A 364 14.94 -0.88 -10.80
N LEU A 365 14.40 -1.61 -11.78
CA LEU A 365 13.01 -1.43 -12.19
C LEU A 365 12.03 -2.17 -11.25
N GLY A 366 11.31 -1.41 -10.44
CA GLY A 366 10.32 -1.91 -9.49
C GLY A 366 9.92 -0.84 -8.48
N VAL A 367 9.16 -1.23 -7.44
CA VAL A 367 8.92 -0.35 -6.29
C VAL A 367 10.04 -0.58 -5.28
N SER A 368 10.72 0.50 -4.94
CA SER A 368 11.85 0.56 -4.03
C SER A 368 11.41 0.96 -2.62
N VAL A 369 12.22 0.56 -1.65
CA VAL A 369 12.17 1.09 -0.30
C VAL A 369 13.10 2.30 -0.28
N TRP A 370 12.55 3.53 -0.24
CA TRP A 370 13.32 4.80 -0.25
C TRP A 370 14.39 4.92 -1.37
N GLY A 371 14.33 4.13 -2.43
CA GLY A 371 15.38 4.08 -3.45
C GLY A 371 16.65 3.31 -3.08
N PHE A 372 16.72 2.66 -1.91
CA PHE A 372 17.91 1.86 -1.51
C PHE A 372 17.84 0.40 -1.99
N ALA A 373 16.65 -0.20 -2.01
CA ALA A 373 16.47 -1.59 -2.44
C ALA A 373 15.10 -1.78 -3.09
N VAL A 374 15.06 -2.53 -4.19
CA VAL A 374 13.81 -2.96 -4.80
C VAL A 374 13.16 -4.05 -3.96
N LEU A 375 11.85 -3.91 -3.72
CA LEU A 375 11.08 -4.92 -3.02
C LEU A 375 11.00 -6.20 -3.86
N SER A 376 11.74 -7.21 -3.43
CA SER A 376 11.84 -8.52 -4.05
C SER A 376 11.55 -9.62 -3.03
N ARG A 377 11.16 -10.82 -3.47
CA ARG A 377 10.89 -11.95 -2.56
C ARG A 377 12.05 -12.27 -1.60
N PRO A 378 13.33 -12.23 -2.03
CA PRO A 378 14.45 -12.44 -1.12
C PRO A 378 14.49 -11.41 0.02
N LEU A 379 14.19 -10.14 -0.26
CA LEU A 379 14.14 -9.10 0.78
C LEU A 379 13.06 -9.40 1.82
N ILE A 380 11.88 -9.85 1.37
CA ILE A 380 10.78 -10.26 2.27
C ILE A 380 11.22 -11.40 3.18
N LEU A 381 11.85 -12.43 2.62
CA LEU A 381 12.33 -13.59 3.37
C LEU A 381 13.42 -13.16 4.38
N GLY A 382 14.33 -12.28 3.97
CA GLY A 382 15.35 -11.71 4.85
C GLY A 382 14.76 -10.93 6.02
N THR A 383 13.73 -10.11 5.77
CA THR A 383 13.02 -9.38 6.84
C THR A 383 12.30 -10.31 7.81
N LEU A 384 11.62 -11.34 7.31
CA LEU A 384 10.95 -12.33 8.17
C LEU A 384 11.96 -13.13 9.00
N SER A 385 13.08 -13.54 8.40
CA SER A 385 14.17 -14.23 9.09
C SER A 385 14.78 -13.36 10.19
N ALA A 386 15.08 -12.09 9.90
CA ALA A 386 15.60 -11.15 10.89
C ALA A 386 14.60 -10.91 12.04
N THR A 387 13.30 -10.82 11.73
CA THR A 387 12.23 -10.68 12.73
C THR A 387 12.17 -11.92 13.64
N ALA A 388 12.25 -13.13 13.07
CA ALA A 388 12.28 -14.38 13.81
C ALA A 388 13.54 -14.51 14.67
N MET A 389 14.70 -14.12 14.15
CA MET A 389 15.96 -14.10 14.90
C MET A 389 15.90 -13.13 16.08
N MET A 390 15.38 -11.92 15.85
CA MET A 390 15.20 -10.93 16.91
C MET A 390 14.24 -11.42 17.99
N LEU A 391 13.14 -12.07 17.59
CA LEU A 391 12.23 -12.72 18.53
C LEU A 391 12.96 -13.80 19.34
N SER A 392 13.69 -14.71 18.69
CA SER A 392 14.45 -15.78 19.35
C SER A 392 15.42 -15.22 20.40
N LEU A 393 16.17 -14.17 20.03
CA LEU A 393 17.07 -13.48 20.93
C LEU A 393 16.33 -12.85 22.13
N LEU A 394 15.21 -12.16 21.87
CA LEU A 394 14.41 -11.55 22.93
C LEU A 394 13.82 -12.62 23.88
N THR A 395 13.38 -13.76 23.34
CA THR A 395 12.86 -14.87 24.15
C THR A 395 13.94 -15.56 24.98
N GLU A 396 15.17 -15.66 24.48
CA GLU A 396 16.30 -16.22 25.25
C GLU A 396 16.82 -15.25 26.32
N LEU A 397 16.72 -13.94 26.08
CA LEU A 397 17.17 -12.90 27.02
C LEU A 397 16.15 -12.62 28.14
N ALA A 398 14.85 -12.79 27.87
CA ALA A 398 13.77 -12.57 28.84
C ALA A 398 13.95 -13.33 30.18
N PRO A 399 14.23 -14.65 30.22
CA PRO A 399 14.37 -15.36 31.49
C PRO A 399 15.62 -14.94 32.29
N LYS A 400 16.65 -14.36 31.65
CA LYS A 400 17.86 -13.88 32.34
C LYS A 400 17.65 -12.54 33.05
N ALA A 401 16.69 -11.73 32.60
CA ALA A 401 16.37 -10.44 33.21
C ALA A 401 15.48 -10.57 34.45
N GLU A 402 14.61 -11.58 34.50
CA GLU A 402 13.80 -11.87 35.69
C GLU A 402 14.67 -12.36 36.86
N LEU A 403 15.65 -13.23 36.59
CA LEU A 403 16.64 -13.69 37.57
C LEU A 403 17.56 -12.59 38.15
N LEU A 404 17.72 -11.46 37.44
CA LEU A 404 18.54 -10.33 37.86
C LEU A 404 17.75 -9.27 38.66
N ASN A 405 16.41 -9.32 38.62
CA ASN A 405 15.54 -8.46 39.43
C ASN A 405 15.07 -9.12 40.74
N GLU A 406 15.36 -10.41 40.93
CA GLU A 406 15.10 -11.15 42.17
C GLU A 406 16.30 -11.18 43.15
N VAL A 407 17.43 -10.55 42.78
CA VAL A 407 18.60 -10.29 43.65
C VAL A 407 18.65 -8.81 43.97
#